data_AF-A0A9E5QY79-F1
#
_entry.id   AF-A0A9E5QY79-F1
#
_cell.length_a   1.000
_cell.length_b   1.000
_cell.length_c   1.000
_cell.angle_alpha   90.00
_cell.angle_beta   90.00
_cell.angle_gamma   90.00
#
_symmetry.space_group_name_H-M   'P 1'
#
loop_
_entity.id
_entity.type
_entity.pdbx_description
1 polymer ?
#
loop_
_entity_poly.entity_id
_entity_poly.type
_entity_poly.pdbx_seq_one_letter_code
_entity_poly.pdbx_strand_id
1 'polypeptide(L)'
;MEDADIKKLRKVLTYKGRQDLADLLRHSVSFLDESSTFGSRSYSRLSKFHIKSHPSIQKKLDNLLEKDKDVIFQALLLVYPPRDSEPEITEIIYYPDFDIDVAELVETKELDRISFEYIHEQIKKCNSKIAEKGL
;
A
#
# COMPACT_ATOMS: atom_id res chain seq x y z
N MET A 1 11.29 5.76 4.96
CA MET A 1 10.42 6.96 5.02
C MET A 1 9.23 6.69 4.13
N GLU A 2 8.00 6.86 4.63
CA GLU A 2 6.78 6.61 3.83
C GLU A 2 6.71 7.63 2.68
N ASP A 3 6.47 7.14 1.46
CA ASP A 3 6.36 7.97 0.26
C ASP A 3 5.13 8.89 0.36
N ALA A 4 5.34 10.19 0.14
CA ALA A 4 4.32 11.22 0.35
C ALA A 4 3.17 11.12 -0.66
N ASP A 5 3.45 10.72 -1.89
CA ASP A 5 2.47 10.69 -2.97
C ASP A 5 1.67 9.39 -2.93
N ILE A 6 2.32 8.26 -2.63
CA ILE A 6 1.65 7.01 -2.27
C ILE A 6 0.73 7.22 -1.06
N LYS A 7 1.17 7.96 -0.04
CA LYS A 7 0.33 8.27 1.13
C LYS A 7 -0.91 9.07 0.76
N LYS A 8 -0.80 10.07 -0.14
CA LYS A 8 -1.97 10.83 -0.63
C LYS A 8 -2.90 9.94 -1.44
N LEU A 9 -2.36 9.13 -2.35
CA LEU A 9 -3.13 8.19 -3.17
C LEU A 9 -3.93 7.21 -2.30
N ARG A 10 -3.29 6.63 -1.27
CA ARG A 10 -3.96 5.75 -0.30
C ARG A 10 -5.12 6.46 0.41
N LYS A 11 -4.95 7.71 0.84
CA LYS A 11 -6.05 8.49 1.44
C LYS A 11 -7.24 8.66 0.48
N VAL A 12 -6.96 8.94 -0.79
CA VAL A 12 -8.03 9.06 -1.82
C VAL A 12 -8.74 7.71 -2.02
N LEU A 13 -8.00 6.60 -2.08
CA LEU A 13 -8.57 5.25 -2.22
C LEU A 13 -9.42 4.85 -1.01
N THR A 14 -8.94 5.12 0.21
CA THR A 14 -9.71 4.92 1.45
C THR A 14 -10.98 5.75 1.45
N TYR A 15 -10.92 7.03 1.06
CA TYR A 15 -12.09 7.89 0.95
C TYR A 15 -13.13 7.36 -0.07
N LYS A 16 -12.66 6.75 -1.16
CA LYS A 16 -13.52 6.07 -2.16
C LYS A 16 -14.03 4.69 -1.70
N GLY A 17 -13.73 4.25 -0.47
CA GLY A 17 -14.15 2.96 0.06
C GLY A 17 -13.34 1.76 -0.45
N ARG A 18 -12.20 1.99 -1.10
CA ARG A 18 -11.32 0.95 -1.65
C ARG A 18 -10.11 0.72 -0.77
N GLN A 19 -10.38 0.28 0.46
CA GLN A 19 -9.35 0.00 1.46
C GLN A 19 -8.42 -1.14 1.03
N ASP A 20 -8.96 -2.11 0.30
CA ASP A 20 -8.22 -3.22 -0.32
C ASP A 20 -7.06 -2.74 -1.19
N LEU A 21 -7.31 -1.73 -2.04
CA LEU A 21 -6.28 -1.14 -2.91
C LEU A 21 -5.33 -0.23 -2.13
N ALA A 22 -5.85 0.50 -1.15
CA ALA A 22 -5.03 1.38 -0.30
C ALA A 22 -4.02 0.58 0.55
N ASP A 23 -4.41 -0.60 1.04
CA ASP A 23 -3.53 -1.47 1.81
C ASP A 23 -2.49 -2.14 0.92
N LEU A 24 -2.85 -2.46 -0.34
CA LEU A 24 -1.92 -3.03 -1.31
C LEU A 24 -0.75 -2.08 -1.62
N LEU A 25 -0.98 -0.78 -1.63
CA LEU A 25 0.02 0.25 -1.92
C LEU A 25 0.80 0.72 -0.68
N ARG A 26 0.55 0.15 0.51
CA ARG A 26 1.08 0.67 1.79
C ARG A 26 2.60 0.78 1.87
N HIS A 27 3.29 -0.17 1.26
CA HIS A 27 4.76 -0.25 1.25
C HIS A 27 5.35 0.06 -0.11
N SER A 28 4.55 0.64 -1.00
CA SER A 28 5.01 1.06 -2.32
C SER A 28 5.73 2.40 -2.23
N VAL A 29 6.64 2.61 -3.17
CA VAL A 29 7.33 3.89 -3.40
C VAL A 29 6.94 4.37 -4.78
N SER A 30 6.87 5.69 -4.96
CA SER A 30 6.58 6.29 -6.25
C SER A 30 7.63 7.26 -6.72
N PHE A 31 7.66 7.47 -8.02
CA PHE A 31 8.29 8.65 -8.60
C PHE A 31 7.58 9.02 -9.89
N LEU A 32 7.74 10.28 -10.25
CA LEU A 32 7.17 10.85 -11.46
C LEU A 32 8.26 10.94 -12.53
N ASP A 33 7.99 10.35 -13.69
CA ASP A 33 8.82 10.48 -14.89
C ASP A 33 8.16 11.50 -15.83
N GLU A 34 8.66 12.73 -15.81
CA GLU A 34 8.17 13.81 -16.66
C GLU A 34 8.89 13.80 -18.01
N SER A 35 8.14 13.68 -19.10
CA SER A 35 8.72 13.78 -20.44
C SER A 35 8.99 15.22 -20.84
N SER A 36 9.81 15.40 -21.89
CA SER A 36 10.00 16.71 -22.54
C SER A 36 8.85 17.08 -23.50
N THR A 37 7.84 16.23 -23.63
CA THR A 37 6.71 16.43 -24.55
C THR A 37 5.58 17.16 -23.85
N PHE A 38 5.07 18.22 -24.49
CA PHE A 38 3.92 18.96 -23.97
C PHE A 38 2.63 18.15 -24.07
N GLY A 39 1.79 18.27 -23.03
CA GLY A 39 0.49 17.63 -22.93
C GLY A 39 -0.64 18.47 -23.52
N SER A 40 -1.85 18.17 -23.09
CA SER A 40 -3.08 18.82 -23.56
C SER A 40 -3.34 20.18 -22.93
N ARG A 41 -2.66 20.50 -21.82
CA ARG A 41 -2.78 21.76 -21.07
C ARG A 41 -1.59 22.68 -21.35
N SER A 42 -1.76 23.97 -21.07
CA SER A 42 -0.72 24.94 -21.36
C SER A 42 0.52 24.64 -20.52
N TYR A 43 1.65 24.38 -21.18
CA TYR A 43 2.91 23.99 -20.54
C TYR A 43 2.84 22.74 -19.64
N SER A 44 1.79 21.90 -19.74
CA SER A 44 1.82 20.60 -19.05
C SER A 44 2.80 19.68 -19.74
N ARG A 45 3.43 18.78 -18.98
CA ARG A 45 4.31 17.74 -19.52
C ARG A 45 3.65 16.39 -19.38
N LEU A 46 3.62 15.63 -20.47
CA LEU A 46 3.15 14.25 -20.41
C LEU A 46 4.06 13.49 -19.46
N SER A 47 3.47 12.86 -18.45
CA SER A 47 4.21 12.26 -17.35
C SER A 47 3.69 10.86 -17.05
N LYS A 48 4.60 10.00 -16.61
CA LYS A 48 4.28 8.63 -16.19
C LYS A 48 4.48 8.52 -14.70
N PHE A 49 3.53 7.90 -14.02
CA PHE A 49 3.63 7.69 -12.58
C PHE A 49 4.11 6.27 -12.32
N HIS A 50 5.26 6.12 -11.69
CA HIS A 50 5.84 4.82 -11.44
C HIS A 50 5.53 4.40 -10.00
N ILE A 51 5.05 3.17 -9.83
CA ILE A 51 4.80 2.56 -8.52
C ILE A 51 5.69 1.33 -8.40
N LYS A 52 6.65 1.42 -7.49
CA LYS A 52 7.54 0.35 -7.10
C LYS A 52 7.00 -0.35 -5.88
N SER A 53 6.92 -1.68 -5.90
CA SER A 53 6.40 -2.47 -4.78
C SER A 53 7.27 -3.68 -4.54
N HIS A 54 7.29 -4.20 -3.32
CA HIS A 54 7.98 -5.46 -3.03
C HIS A 54 7.43 -6.61 -3.92
N PRO A 55 8.27 -7.55 -4.40
CA PRO A 55 7.86 -8.64 -5.28
C PRO A 55 6.63 -9.43 -4.82
N SER A 56 6.46 -9.66 -3.51
CA SER A 56 5.30 -10.37 -2.96
C SER A 56 3.97 -9.64 -3.17
N ILE A 57 4.01 -8.30 -3.21
CA ILE A 57 2.88 -7.43 -3.48
C ILE A 57 2.73 -7.16 -4.98
N GLN A 58 3.83 -7.04 -5.71
CA GLN A 58 3.83 -6.84 -7.16
C GLN A 58 3.00 -7.92 -7.87
N LYS A 59 3.16 -9.18 -7.47
CA LYS A 59 2.34 -10.27 -8.02
C LYS A 59 0.84 -10.05 -7.84
N LYS A 60 0.41 -9.42 -6.75
CA LYS A 60 -1.01 -9.07 -6.54
C LYS A 60 -1.42 -7.89 -7.42
N LEU A 61 -0.56 -6.89 -7.59
CA LEU A 61 -0.78 -5.74 -8.48
C LEU A 61 -0.92 -6.18 -9.94
N ASP A 62 -0.06 -7.09 -10.40
CA ASP A 62 -0.10 -7.63 -11.78
C ASP A 62 -1.41 -8.37 -12.06
N ASN A 63 -1.96 -9.04 -11.04
CA ASN A 63 -3.21 -9.79 -11.12
C ASN A 63 -4.46 -8.94 -10.83
N LEU A 64 -4.33 -7.62 -10.60
CA LEU A 64 -5.49 -6.76 -10.46
C LEU A 64 -6.30 -6.74 -11.76
N LEU A 65 -7.62 -6.72 -11.60
CA LEU A 65 -8.53 -6.51 -12.73
C LEU A 65 -8.33 -5.09 -13.27
N GLU A 66 -8.52 -4.90 -14.58
CA GLU A 66 -8.36 -3.58 -15.21
C GLU A 66 -9.26 -2.52 -14.55
N LYS A 67 -10.49 -2.88 -14.16
CA LYS A 67 -11.37 -1.97 -13.40
C LYS A 67 -10.74 -1.44 -12.09
N ASP A 68 -9.91 -2.24 -11.44
CA ASP A 68 -9.27 -1.86 -10.18
C ASP A 68 -8.04 -0.99 -10.45
N LYS A 69 -7.29 -1.28 -11.52
CA LYS A 69 -6.22 -0.40 -12.01
C LYS A 69 -6.77 0.96 -12.45
N ASP A 70 -7.91 0.99 -13.12
CA ASP A 70 -8.61 2.21 -13.48
C ASP A 70 -9.00 3.02 -12.25
N VAL A 71 -9.49 2.36 -11.19
CA VAL A 71 -9.81 3.04 -9.92
C VAL A 71 -8.56 3.67 -9.29
N ILE A 72 -7.42 2.99 -9.32
CA ILE A 72 -6.14 3.55 -8.86
C ILE A 72 -5.75 4.75 -9.71
N PHE A 73 -5.85 4.64 -11.03
CA PHE A 73 -5.54 5.75 -11.95
C PHE A 73 -6.45 6.96 -11.73
N GLN A 74 -7.76 6.76 -11.62
CA GLN A 74 -8.72 7.82 -11.32
C GLN A 74 -8.54 8.42 -9.92
N ALA A 75 -8.01 7.66 -8.96
CA ALA A 75 -7.61 8.21 -7.67
C ALA A 75 -6.34 9.07 -7.79
N LEU A 76 -5.38 8.65 -8.62
CA LEU A 76 -4.15 9.38 -8.88
C LEU A 76 -4.42 10.72 -9.57
N LEU A 77 -5.35 10.78 -10.53
CA LEU A 77 -5.75 12.05 -11.17
C LEU A 77 -6.38 13.07 -10.20
N LEU A 78 -6.82 12.64 -9.01
CA LEU A 78 -7.25 13.58 -7.96
C LEU A 78 -6.06 14.10 -7.14
N VAL A 79 -4.98 13.34 -7.06
CA VAL A 79 -3.71 13.75 -6.44
C VAL A 79 -2.94 14.69 -7.39
N TYR A 80 -2.91 14.34 -8.67
CA TYR A 80 -2.31 15.11 -9.77
C TYR A 80 -3.38 15.56 -10.76
N PRO A 81 -4.16 16.61 -10.41
CA PRO A 81 -5.18 17.11 -11.30
C PRO A 81 -4.55 17.71 -12.56
N PRO A 82 -5.14 17.45 -13.76
CA PRO A 82 -4.63 18.02 -15.00
C PRO A 82 -4.82 19.54 -14.97
N ARG A 83 -3.71 20.28 -14.92
CA ARG A 83 -3.67 21.75 -14.85
C ARG A 83 -2.53 22.28 -15.72
N ASP A 84 -2.60 23.57 -16.03
CA ASP A 84 -1.52 24.25 -16.73
C ASP A 84 -0.25 24.25 -15.87
N SER A 85 0.90 24.06 -16.51
CA SER A 85 2.23 23.96 -15.89
C SER A 85 2.43 22.82 -14.87
N GLU A 86 1.45 21.92 -14.72
CA GLU A 86 1.53 20.73 -13.87
C GLU A 86 1.77 19.47 -14.73
N PRO A 87 2.33 18.40 -14.15
CA PRO A 87 2.48 17.14 -14.85
C PRO A 87 1.12 16.52 -15.20
N GLU A 88 1.00 16.07 -16.45
CA GLU A 88 -0.19 15.40 -16.95
C GLU A 88 0.05 13.89 -16.98
N ILE A 89 -0.49 13.21 -15.97
CA ILE A 89 -0.31 11.76 -15.83
C ILE A 89 -1.09 11.03 -16.91
N THR A 90 -0.39 10.29 -17.78
CA THR A 90 -1.03 9.51 -18.85
C THR A 90 -1.19 8.03 -18.50
N GLU A 91 -0.27 7.48 -17.70
CA GLU A 91 -0.29 6.08 -17.31
C GLU A 91 0.40 5.85 -15.96
N ILE A 92 0.10 4.70 -15.36
CA ILE A 92 0.81 4.18 -14.19
C ILE A 92 1.61 2.95 -14.60
N ILE A 93 2.89 2.92 -14.25
CA ILE A 93 3.78 1.79 -14.47
C ILE A 93 4.07 1.10 -13.15
N TYR A 94 3.73 -0.19 -13.06
CA TYR A 94 3.97 -1.02 -11.88
C TYR A 94 5.15 -1.95 -12.12
N TYR A 95 6.05 -2.07 -11.16
CA TYR A 95 7.16 -3.02 -11.24
C TYR A 95 7.78 -3.34 -9.87
N PRO A 96 8.44 -4.50 -9.73
CA PRO A 96 8.97 -4.91 -8.45
C PRO A 96 10.23 -4.11 -8.10
N ASP A 97 10.40 -3.86 -6.81
CA ASP A 97 11.63 -3.35 -6.22
C ASP A 97 12.04 -4.28 -5.07
N PHE A 98 13.19 -4.94 -5.24
CA PHE A 98 13.71 -5.95 -4.33
C PHE A 98 14.42 -5.34 -3.12
N ASP A 99 14.72 -4.04 -3.17
CA ASP A 99 15.37 -3.31 -2.08
C ASP A 99 14.33 -2.83 -1.04
N ILE A 100 13.03 -3.01 -1.31
CA ILE A 100 11.95 -2.69 -0.37
C ILE A 100 11.83 -3.81 0.67
N ASP A 101 12.46 -3.64 1.82
CA ASP A 101 12.26 -4.54 2.96
C ASP A 101 10.84 -4.41 3.53
N VAL A 102 10.07 -5.51 3.47
CA VAL A 102 8.72 -5.59 4.06
C VAL A 102 8.73 -6.23 5.45
N ALA A 103 9.83 -6.08 6.18
CA ALA A 103 10.04 -6.70 7.49
C ALA A 103 8.95 -6.38 8.55
N GLU A 104 8.03 -5.46 8.27
CA GLU A 104 6.83 -5.16 9.07
C GLU A 104 5.55 -5.94 8.67
N LEU A 105 5.65 -7.01 7.87
CA LEU A 105 4.52 -7.88 7.53
C LEU A 105 4.11 -8.87 8.64
N VAL A 106 4.50 -8.65 9.89
CA VAL A 106 3.86 -9.34 11.03
C VAL A 106 2.47 -8.74 11.21
N GLU A 107 1.59 -9.03 10.25
CA GLU A 107 0.15 -8.90 10.41
C GLU A 107 -0.19 -9.66 11.69
N THR A 108 -0.88 -9.00 12.59
CA THR A 108 -1.45 -9.53 13.83
C THR A 108 -2.41 -10.72 13.63
N LYS A 109 -2.44 -11.33 12.43
CA LYS A 109 -3.14 -12.59 12.15
C LYS A 109 -2.65 -13.75 13.02
N GLU A 110 -1.41 -13.72 13.52
CA GLU A 110 -0.99 -14.68 14.55
C GLU A 110 -1.60 -14.38 15.93
N LEU A 111 -1.88 -13.11 16.25
CA LEU A 111 -2.60 -12.73 17.47
C LEU A 111 -4.10 -13.08 17.37
N ASP A 112 -4.73 -12.99 16.19
CA ASP A 112 -6.12 -13.41 15.97
C ASP A 112 -6.32 -14.94 16.14
N ARG A 113 -5.25 -15.74 16.10
CA ARG A 113 -5.30 -17.18 16.37
C ARG A 113 -5.19 -17.54 17.85
N ILE A 114 -4.86 -16.57 18.71
CA ILE A 114 -4.80 -16.81 20.15
C ILE A 114 -6.21 -16.68 20.69
N SER A 115 -6.91 -17.81 20.85
CA SER A 115 -8.23 -17.81 21.48
C SER A 115 -8.13 -17.36 22.94
N PHE A 116 -9.16 -16.66 23.41
CA PHE A 116 -9.28 -16.26 24.82
C PHE A 116 -9.20 -17.47 25.77
N GLU A 117 -9.68 -18.63 25.31
CA GLU A 117 -9.57 -19.91 26.00
C GLU A 117 -8.11 -20.37 26.15
N TYR A 118 -7.29 -20.24 25.10
CA TYR A 118 -5.86 -20.58 25.18
C TYR A 118 -5.14 -19.69 26.18
N ILE A 119 -5.44 -18.39 26.21
CA ILE A 119 -4.86 -17.45 27.19
C ILE A 119 -5.22 -17.87 28.62
N HIS A 120 -6.49 -18.17 28.88
CA HIS A 120 -6.93 -18.65 30.19
C HIS A 120 -6.27 -19.98 30.60
N GLU A 121 -6.09 -20.89 29.65
CA GLU A 121 -5.41 -22.16 29.88
C GLU A 121 -3.94 -21.96 30.29
N GLN A 122 -3.22 -21.04 29.64
CA GLN A 122 -1.83 -20.72 29.99
C GLN A 122 -1.72 -20.04 31.36
N ILE A 123 -2.64 -19.12 31.68
CA ILE A 123 -2.70 -18.49 33.01
C ILE A 123 -2.93 -19.55 34.10
N LYS A 124 -3.85 -20.50 33.86
CA LYS A 124 -4.13 -21.59 34.81
C LYS A 124 -2.90 -22.48 35.01
N LYS A 125 -2.20 -22.85 33.94
CA LYS A 125 -0.95 -23.64 34.02
C LYS A 125 0.15 -22.90 34.78
N CYS A 126 0.31 -21.60 34.60
CA CYS A 126 1.26 -20.79 35.37
C CYS A 126 0.91 -20.79 36.87
N ASN A 127 -0.35 -20.54 37.22
CA ASN A 127 -0.79 -20.51 38.61
C ASN A 127 -0.58 -21.86 39.31
N SER A 128 -0.86 -22.97 38.62
CA SER A 128 -0.57 -24.32 39.15
C SER A 128 0.92 -24.55 39.38
N LYS A 129 1.78 -24.16 38.43
CA LYS A 129 3.25 -24.30 38.60
C LYS A 129 3.82 -23.43 39.72
N ILE A 130 3.25 -22.24 39.95
CA ILE A 130 3.63 -21.37 41.07
C ILE A 130 3.20 -21.99 42.40
N ALA A 131 1.99 -22.56 42.46
CA ALA A 131 1.49 -23.24 43.65
C ALA A 131 2.32 -24.50 43.99
N GLU A 132 2.76 -25.27 42.98
CA GLU A 132 3.60 -26.46 43.17
C GLU A 132 5.04 -26.15 43.59
N LYS A 133 5.56 -24.96 43.27
CA LYS A 133 6.91 -24.51 43.66
C LYS A 133 6.95 -23.74 44.98
N GLY A 134 5.80 -23.37 45.53
CA GLY A 134 5.66 -22.62 46.79
C GLY A 134 5.40 -23.49 48.03
N LEU A 135 5.41 -24.81 47.86
CA LEU A 135 5.44 -25.85 48.91
C LEU A 135 6.84 -26.48 48.96
#